data_AF-A0A2V7KG59-F1
#
_entry.id   AF-A0A2V7KG59-F1
#
_cell.length_a   1.000
_cell.length_b   1.000
_cell.length_c   1.000
_cell.angle_alpha   90.00
_cell.angle_beta   90.00
_cell.angle_gamma   90.00
#
_symmetry.space_group_name_H-M   'P 1'
#
loop_
_entity.id
_entity.type
_entity.pdbx_description
1 polymer ?
#
loop_
_entity_poly.entity_id
_entity_poly.type
_entity_poly.pdbx_seq_one_letter_code
_entity_poly.pdbx_strand_id
1 'polypeptide(L)' 'MRTARRTHGFTESVIRGMTRLANEHGAINLAQGFPNFPC' A
#
# COMPACT_ATOMS: atom_id res chain seq x y z
N MET A 1 -17.78 -13.56 -10.32
CA MET A 1 -16.36 -13.75 -10.70
C MET A 1 -15.75 -14.78 -9.75
N ARG A 2 -15.28 -15.94 -10.23
CA ARG A 2 -14.71 -16.99 -9.36
C ARG A 2 -13.18 -16.87 -9.36
N THR A 3 -12.59 -16.47 -8.24
CA THR A 3 -11.13 -16.37 -8.07
C THR A 3 -10.52 -17.72 -7.70
N ALA A 4 -9.23 -17.92 -7.98
CA ALA A 4 -8.52 -19.15 -7.64
C ALA A 4 -8.35 -19.28 -6.12
N ARG A 5 -8.56 -20.48 -5.55
CA ARG A 5 -8.47 -20.72 -4.09
C ARG A 5 -7.15 -20.24 -3.47
N ARG A 6 -6.03 -20.38 -4.20
CA ARG A 6 -4.70 -19.93 -3.73
C ARG A 6 -4.63 -18.43 -3.44
N THR A 7 -5.52 -17.62 -4.01
CA THR A 7 -5.49 -16.16 -3.82
C THR A 7 -6.26 -15.70 -2.58
N HIS A 8 -7.00 -16.59 -1.91
CA HIS A 8 -7.86 -16.22 -0.78
C HIS A 8 -7.08 -15.83 0.49
N GLY A 9 -5.79 -16.19 0.58
CA GLY A 9 -4.92 -15.78 1.68
C GLY A 9 -4.30 -14.38 1.52
N PHE A 10 -4.39 -13.75 0.34
CA PHE A 10 -3.86 -12.41 0.15
C PHE A 10 -4.83 -11.38 0.75
N THR A 11 -4.37 -10.68 1.78
CA THR A 11 -5.08 -9.57 2.43
C THR A 11 -4.44 -8.24 2.06
N GLU A 12 -4.99 -7.13 2.56
CA GLU A 12 -4.31 -5.83 2.47
C GLU A 12 -2.93 -5.90 3.14
N SER A 13 -1.91 -5.41 2.43
CA SER A 13 -0.57 -5.19 3.00
C SER A 13 -0.56 -3.99 3.94
N VAL A 14 0.16 -4.13 5.06
CA VAL A 14 0.38 -3.05 6.04
C VAL A 14 0.97 -1.81 5.37
N ILE A 15 1.94 -1.96 4.46
CA ILE A 15 2.57 -0.82 3.75
C ILE A 15 1.53 -0.01 2.99
N ARG A 16 0.59 -0.69 2.33
CA ARG A 16 -0.49 -0.04 1.58
C ARG A 16 -1.48 0.65 2.51
N GLY A 17 -1.82 0.00 3.63
CA GLY A 17 -2.64 0.60 4.70
C GLY A 17 -2.03 1.89 5.25
N MET A 18 -0.75 1.84 5.62
CA MET A 18 -0.03 2.99 6.18
C MET A 18 0.16 4.11 5.17
N THR A 19 0.40 3.79 3.89
CA THR A 19 0.49 4.81 2.83
C THR A 19 -0.82 5.59 2.69
N ARG A 20 -1.97 4.92 2.79
CA ARG A 20 -3.28 5.60 2.76
C ARG A 20 -3.47 6.51 3.97
N LEU A 21 -3.18 6.01 5.17
CA LEU A 21 -3.30 6.77 6.41
C LEU A 21 -2.39 8.02 6.37
N ALA A 22 -1.17 7.88 5.89
CA ALA A 22 -0.24 9.00 5.75
C ALA A 22 -0.78 10.05 4.77
N ASN A 23 -1.33 9.63 3.62
CA ASN A 23 -1.93 10.54 2.65
C ASN A 23 -3.17 11.26 3.20
N GLU A 24 -4.02 10.54 3.96
CA GLU A 24 -5.22 11.10 4.58
C GLU A 24 -4.89 12.19 5.60
N HIS A 25 -3.80 12.02 6.35
CA HIS A 25 -3.39 12.97 7.38
C HIS A 25 -2.28 13.95 6.94
N GLY A 26 -1.84 13.90 5.67
CA GLY A 26 -0.71 14.71 5.19
C GLY A 26 0.61 14.41 5.92
N ALA A 27 0.77 13.19 6.44
CA ALA A 27 1.98 12.76 7.14
C ALA A 27 3.11 12.41 6.17
N ILE A 28 4.35 12.55 6.62
CA ILE A 28 5.53 12.16 5.83
C ILE A 28 5.63 10.63 5.81
N ASN A 29 5.59 10.03 4.61
CA ASN A 29 5.72 8.59 4.43
C ASN A 29 7.19 8.17 4.23
N LEU A 30 7.91 7.88 5.32
CA LEU A 30 9.29 7.39 5.25
C LEU A 30 9.42 5.91 4.79
N ALA A 31 8.30 5.20 4.65
CA ALA A 31 8.27 3.81 4.20
C ALA A 31 8.05 3.66 2.69
N GLN A 32 7.94 4.78 1.94
CA GLN A 32 7.70 4.74 0.50
C GLN A 32 8.88 4.12 -0.24
N GLY A 33 8.58 3.23 -1.19
CA GLY A 33 9.58 2.55 -2.01
C GLY A 33 9.95 3.28 -3.31
N PHE A 34 9.62 4.57 -3.44
CA PHE A 34 9.79 5.35 -4.67
C PHE A 34 10.24 6.79 -4.35
N PRO A 35 10.94 7.47 -5.29
CA PRO A 35 11.42 8.84 -5.08
C PRO A 35 10.27 9.86 -5.12
N ASN A 36 10.49 11.00 -4.45
CA ASN A 36 9.58 12.16 -4.53
C ASN A 36 9.74 12.97 -5.83
N PHE A 37 10.68 12.59 -6.70
CA PHE A 37 11.01 13.28 -7.94
C PHE A 37 10.95 12.31 -9.13
N PRO A 38 10.72 12.80 -10.36
CA PRO A 38 10.72 11.98 -11.57
C PRO A 38 12.06 11.25 -11.79
N CYS A 39 11.99 10.10 -12.45
CA CYS A 39 13.16 9.32 -12.88
C CYS A 39 13.74 9.82 -14.20
#